data_AF-A0A6G6IUS3-F1
#
_entry.id   AF-A0A6G6IUS3-F1
#
_cell.length_a   1.000
_cell.length_b   1.000
_cell.length_c   1.000
_cell.angle_alpha   90.00
_cell.angle_beta   90.00
_cell.angle_gamma   90.00
#
_symmetry.space_group_name_H-M   'P 1'
#
loop_
_entity.id
_entity.type
_entity.pdbx_description
1 polymer ?
#
loop_
_entity_poly.entity_id
_entity_poly.type
_entity_poly.pdbx_seq_one_letter_code
_entity_poly.pdbx_strand_id
1 'polypeptide(L)'
;MSKLPRFEPILKDEMRALWVKHQDPDIRRLLLEVEHSRRVLAEVHDNFEAIHAGWREKVGGGSVAIHQMKTLLANEWNMGRYEKKGR
;
A
#
# COMPACT_ATOMS: atom_id res chain seq x y z
N MET A 1 23.88 -19.04 -5.85
CA MET A 1 22.63 -18.89 -5.07
C MET A 1 21.59 -18.25 -5.98
N SER A 2 20.43 -18.88 -6.17
CA SER A 2 19.32 -18.30 -6.93
C SER A 2 18.84 -17.04 -6.22
N LYS A 3 18.62 -15.93 -6.95
CA LYS A 3 17.98 -14.73 -6.37
C LYS A 3 16.58 -15.10 -5.87
N LEU A 4 16.22 -14.61 -4.69
CA LEU A 4 14.84 -14.74 -4.19
C LEU A 4 13.88 -14.09 -5.19
N PRO A 5 12.68 -14.66 -5.39
CA PRO A 5 11.69 -14.06 -6.27
C PRO A 5 11.34 -12.65 -5.77
N ARG A 6 10.98 -11.78 -6.71
CA ARG A 6 10.45 -10.46 -6.38
C ARG A 6 9.20 -10.64 -5.52
N PHE A 7 9.09 -9.85 -4.46
CA PHE A 7 7.87 -9.79 -3.67
C PHE A 7 6.74 -9.25 -4.56
N GLU A 8 5.71 -10.07 -4.77
CA GLU A 8 4.49 -9.68 -5.45
C GLU A 8 3.36 -9.58 -4.41
N PRO A 9 2.78 -8.39 -4.21
CA PRO A 9 1.71 -8.16 -3.25
C PRO A 9 0.42 -8.87 -3.68
N ILE A 10 -0.29 -9.48 -2.74
CA ILE A 10 -1.55 -10.17 -3.03
C ILE A 10 -2.65 -9.19 -3.43
N LEU A 11 -3.26 -9.34 -4.60
CA LEU A 11 -4.31 -8.43 -5.08
C LEU A 11 -5.64 -8.66 -4.34
N LYS A 12 -6.53 -7.67 -4.36
CA LYS A 12 -7.82 -7.76 -3.65
C LYS A 12 -8.67 -8.94 -4.13
N ASP A 13 -8.67 -9.21 -5.43
CA ASP A 13 -9.39 -10.36 -6.00
C ASP A 13 -8.73 -11.69 -5.62
N GLU A 14 -7.41 -11.73 -5.52
CA GLU A 14 -6.67 -12.90 -5.04
C GLU A 14 -6.95 -13.16 -3.55
N MET A 15 -7.01 -12.10 -2.73
CA MET A 15 -7.44 -12.20 -1.32
C MET A 15 -8.87 -12.75 -1.21
N ARG A 16 -9.80 -12.29 -2.06
CA ARG A 16 -11.18 -12.81 -2.11
C ARG A 16 -11.20 -14.28 -2.51
N ALA A 17 -10.41 -14.67 -3.51
CA ALA A 17 -10.30 -16.06 -3.93
C ALA A 17 -9.74 -16.93 -2.81
N LEU A 18 -8.69 -16.49 -2.10
CA LEU A 18 -8.13 -17.18 -0.95
C LEU A 18 -9.13 -17.28 0.21
N TRP A 19 -9.92 -16.23 0.47
CA TRP A 19 -10.94 -16.22 1.52
C TRP A 19 -12.03 -17.28 1.31
N VAL A 20 -12.46 -17.46 0.05
CA VAL A 20 -13.46 -18.48 -0.33
C VAL A 20 -12.83 -19.87 -0.27
N LYS A 21 -11.60 -20.02 -0.79
CA LYS A 21 -10.90 -21.29 -0.88
C LYS A 21 -10.48 -21.84 0.49
N HIS A 22 -10.11 -20.98 1.42
CA HIS A 22 -9.57 -21.36 2.73
C HIS A 22 -10.51 -20.92 3.85
N GLN A 23 -11.16 -21.91 4.50
CA GLN A 23 -11.99 -21.71 5.69
C GLN A 23 -11.18 -21.68 7.00
N ASP A 24 -9.88 -21.95 6.91
CA ASP A 24 -8.95 -21.92 8.04
C ASP A 24 -8.96 -20.53 8.72
N PRO A 25 -9.23 -20.47 10.04
CA PRO A 25 -9.27 -19.21 10.79
C PRO A 25 -7.97 -18.40 10.73
N ASP A 26 -6.81 -19.06 10.72
CA ASP A 26 -5.52 -18.39 10.75
C ASP A 26 -5.22 -17.74 9.39
N ILE A 27 -5.55 -18.43 8.30
CA ILE A 27 -5.44 -17.86 6.94
C ILE A 27 -6.36 -16.65 6.80
N ARG A 28 -7.59 -16.74 7.30
CA ARG A 28 -8.55 -15.62 7.26
C ARG A 28 -8.07 -14.43 8.07
N ARG A 29 -7.54 -14.67 9.27
CA ARG A 29 -6.96 -13.63 10.12
C ARG A 29 -5.79 -12.94 9.40
N LEU A 30 -4.90 -13.71 8.78
CA LEU A 30 -3.79 -13.14 8.01
C LEU A 30 -4.28 -12.25 6.85
N LEU A 31 -5.29 -12.69 6.09
CA LEU A 31 -5.87 -11.88 5.02
C LEU A 31 -6.49 -10.58 5.56
N LEU A 32 -7.17 -10.63 6.71
CA LEU A 32 -7.72 -9.44 7.35
C LEU A 32 -6.63 -8.48 7.82
N GLU A 33 -5.51 -9.00 8.33
CA GLU A 33 -4.36 -8.21 8.78
C GLU A 33 -3.69 -7.47 7.61
N VAL A 34 -3.60 -8.12 6.44
CA VAL A 34 -3.13 -7.49 5.20
C VAL A 34 -4.07 -6.35 4.78
N GLU A 35 -5.39 -6.58 4.76
CA GLU A 35 -6.37 -5.55 4.42
C GLU A 35 -6.37 -4.39 5.43
N HIS A 36 -6.22 -4.69 6.73
CA HIS A 36 -6.11 -3.68 7.78
C HIS A 36 -4.88 -2.79 7.57
N SER A 37 -3.71 -3.40 7.33
CA SER A 37 -2.46 -2.70 7.07
C SER A 37 -2.56 -1.78 5.86
N ARG A 38 -3.22 -2.23 4.79
CA ARG A 38 -3.49 -1.43 3.59
C ARG A 38 -4.35 -0.20 3.87
N ARG A 39 -5.35 -0.32 4.73
CA ARG A 39 -6.21 0.81 5.13
C ARG A 39 -5.44 1.84 5.93
N VAL A 40 -4.64 1.39 6.91
CA VAL A 40 -3.78 2.28 7.70
C VAL A 40 -2.79 3.02 6.79
N LEU A 41 -2.15 2.32 5.86
CA LEU A 41 -1.25 2.96 4.88
C LEU A 41 -1.99 3.95 3.98
N ALA A 42 -3.25 3.66 3.65
CA ALA A 42 -4.05 4.59 2.88
C ALA A 42 -4.33 5.89 3.63
N GLU A 43 -4.70 5.79 4.90
CA GLU A 43 -4.89 6.95 5.78
C GLU A 43 -3.59 7.74 5.99
N VAL A 44 -2.45 7.05 6.12
CA VAL A 44 -1.13 7.70 6.20
C VAL A 44 -0.83 8.48 4.93
N HIS A 45 -1.15 7.94 3.76
CA HIS A 45 -0.99 8.65 2.48
C HIS A 45 -1.86 9.91 2.41
N ASP A 46 -3.12 9.82 2.84
CA ASP A 46 -4.03 10.98 2.83
C ASP A 46 -3.54 12.08 3.78
N ASN A 47 -3.07 11.70 4.97
CA ASN A 47 -2.42 12.63 5.91
C ASN A 47 -1.15 13.25 5.31
N PHE A 48 -0.34 12.46 4.62
CA PHE A 48 0.85 12.94 3.92
C PHE A 48 0.50 14.00 2.86
N GLU A 49 -0.52 13.76 2.03
CA GLU A 49 -0.94 14.73 1.00
C GLU A 49 -1.41 16.05 1.62
N ALA A 50 -2.15 15.98 2.73
CA ALA A 50 -2.56 17.18 3.48
C ALA A 50 -1.35 17.95 4.05
N ILE A 51 -0.39 17.26 4.65
CA ILE A 51 0.85 17.87 5.19
C ILE A 51 1.67 18.51 4.05
N HIS A 52 1.83 17.80 2.93
CA HIS A 52 2.59 18.27 1.79
C HIS A 52 1.94 19.51 1.15
N ALA A 53 0.61 19.53 1.02
CA ALA A 53 -0.13 20.70 0.56
C ALA A 53 0.09 21.90 1.50
N GLY A 54 -0.11 21.71 2.80
CA GLY A 54 0.08 22.77 3.81
C GLY A 54 1.51 23.28 3.89
N TRP A 55 2.51 22.41 3.71
CA TRP A 55 3.92 22.81 3.66
C TRP A 55 4.22 23.71 2.46
N ARG A 56 3.75 23.33 1.27
CA ARG A 56 3.97 24.12 0.05
C ARG A 56 3.32 25.49 0.14
N GLU A 57 2.15 25.58 0.76
CA GLU A 57 1.43 26.85 0.95
C GLU A 57 2.11 27.75 1.99
N LYS A 58 2.50 27.21 3.15
CA LYS A 58 2.94 28.03 4.31
C LYS A 58 4.44 28.33 4.35
N VAL A 59 5.27 27.37 3.95
CA VAL A 59 6.74 27.49 4.09
C VAL A 59 7.39 27.78 2.74
N GLY A 60 6.90 27.16 1.68
CA GLY A 60 7.59 27.16 0.39
C GLY A 60 8.86 26.31 0.40
N GLY A 61 9.42 26.04 -0.79
CA GLY A 61 10.61 25.20 -0.95
C GLY A 61 10.36 23.69 -0.81
N GLY A 62 11.37 22.89 -1.16
CA GLY A 62 11.31 21.43 -1.10
C GLY A 62 11.80 20.88 0.24
N SER A 63 11.00 20.01 0.89
CA SER A 63 11.45 19.22 2.04
C SER A 63 11.90 17.84 1.60
N VAL A 64 13.16 17.49 1.91
CA VAL A 64 13.73 16.17 1.61
C VAL A 64 12.95 15.06 2.30
N ALA A 65 12.53 15.28 3.56
CA ALA A 65 11.75 14.31 4.33
C ALA A 65 10.38 14.04 3.67
N ILE A 66 9.68 15.10 3.23
CA ILE A 66 8.41 14.96 2.51
C ILE A 66 8.61 14.21 1.19
N HIS A 67 9.69 14.48 0.47
CA HIS A 67 10.01 13.76 -0.77
C HIS A 67 10.32 12.27 -0.52
N GLN A 68 11.04 11.94 0.55
CA GLN A 68 11.31 10.57 0.97
C GLN A 68 10.02 9.83 1.35
N MET A 69 9.14 10.47 2.13
CA MET A 69 7.82 9.92 2.47
C MET A 69 6.98 9.65 1.23
N LYS A 70 6.95 10.58 0.27
CA LYS A 70 6.26 10.38 -1.02
C LYS A 70 6.78 9.15 -1.74
N THR A 71 8.10 8.96 -1.76
CA THR A 71 8.74 7.84 -2.45
C THR A 71 8.42 6.51 -1.77
N LEU A 72 8.50 6.46 -0.44
CA LEU A 72 8.13 5.28 0.35
C LEU A 72 6.66 4.90 0.15
N LEU A 73 5.76 5.87 0.26
CA LEU A 73 4.33 5.66 0.05
C LEU A 73 4.02 5.28 -1.39
N ALA A 74 4.67 5.87 -2.39
CA ALA A 74 4.49 5.47 -3.78
C ALA A 74 4.98 4.04 -4.03
N ASN A 75 6.11 3.64 -3.46
CA ASN A 75 6.61 2.27 -3.58
C ASN A 75 5.66 1.25 -2.93
N GLU A 76 5.12 1.59 -1.76
CA GLU A 76 4.15 0.75 -1.04
C GLU A 76 2.76 0.74 -1.70
N TRP A 77 2.28 1.89 -2.19
CA TRP A 77 0.96 2.04 -2.81
C TRP A 77 0.92 1.45 -4.22
N ASN A 78 1.99 1.59 -5.00
CA ASN A 78 2.08 0.98 -6.34
C ASN A 78 2.07 -0.55 -6.29
N MET A 79 2.28 -1.15 -5.11
CA MET A 79 2.09 -2.58 -4.87
C MET A 79 0.60 -2.94 -4.70
N GLY A 80 -0.25 -2.07 -4.16
CA GLY A 80 -1.67 -2.38 -3.89
C GLY A 80 -2.64 -2.18 -5.06
N ARG A 81 -2.22 -1.54 -6.16
CA ARG A 81 -3.14 -0.97 -7.19
C ARG A 81 -3.16 -1.68 -8.55
N TYR A 82 -2.74 -2.94 -8.66
CA TYR A 82 -3.11 -3.75 -9.84
C TYR A 82 -4.58 -4.19 -9.75
N GLU A 83 -5.50 -3.23 -9.82
CA GLU A 83 -6.70 -3.51 -10.61
C GLU A 83 -6.19 -3.65 -12.05
N LYS A 84 -6.47 -4.80 -12.67
CA LYS A 84 -6.20 -5.01 -14.10
C LYS A 84 -6.60 -3.75 -14.87
N LYS A 85 -5.63 -3.04 -15.46
CA LYS A 85 -5.91 -2.27 -16.67
C LYS A 85 -6.30 -3.30 -17.72
N GLY A 86 -7.59 -3.59 -17.80
CA GLY A 86 -8.18 -4.29 -18.93
C GLY A 86 -7.91 -3.49 -20.19
N ARG A 87 -7.07 -4.04 -21.06
CA ARG A 87 -7.25 -4.04 -22.50
C ARG A 87 -6.82 -5.40 -23.00
#